data_AF-A0A537NQ74-F1
#
_entry.id   AF-A0A537NQ74-F1
#
_cell.length_a   1.000
_cell.length_b   1.000
_cell.length_c   1.000
_cell.angle_alpha   90.00
_cell.angle_beta   90.00
_cell.angle_gamma   90.00
#
_symmetry.space_group_name_H-M   'P 1'
#
loop_
_entity.id
_entity.type
_entity.pdbx_description
1 polymer ?
#
loop_
_entity_poly.entity_id
_entity_poly.type
_entity_poly.pdbx_seq_one_letter_code
_entity_poly.pdbx_strand_id
1 'polypeptide(L)'
;MKRRTILAGALTVATLGWLTPAQAQDKVTLRLDWVFGSEHSGVWVAQEKGFFKDENLDVRILPGEGSSVTVKLVGTNDVDFGYATA
;
A
#
# COMPACT_ATOMS: atom_id res chain seq x y z
N MET A 1 -18.34 60.47 18.44
CA MET A 1 -18.15 59.24 19.25
C MET A 1 -18.21 58.04 18.31
N LYS A 2 -17.12 57.27 18.21
CA LYS A 2 -16.88 56.25 17.16
C LYS A 2 -17.63 54.96 17.49
N ARG A 3 -18.67 54.62 16.72
CA ARG A 3 -19.30 53.29 16.73
C ARG A 3 -18.72 52.45 15.59
N ARG A 4 -17.67 51.68 15.88
CA ARG A 4 -17.13 50.67 14.97
C ARG A 4 -16.86 49.41 15.81
N THR A 5 -16.84 48.27 15.13
CA THR A 5 -16.33 46.96 15.57
C THR A 5 -17.14 46.19 16.61
N ILE A 6 -18.16 45.43 16.16
CA ILE A 6 -18.38 44.01 16.56
C ILE A 6 -19.09 43.31 15.40
N LEU A 7 -18.38 42.61 14.51
CA LEU A 7 -18.98 41.70 13.50
C LEU A 7 -17.95 40.72 12.89
N ALA A 8 -16.88 40.39 13.62
CA ALA A 8 -15.76 39.58 13.10
C ALA A 8 -15.50 38.31 13.94
N GLY A 9 -16.55 37.67 14.47
CA GLY A 9 -16.40 36.55 15.41
C GLY A 9 -16.92 35.18 14.95
N ALA A 10 -17.66 35.09 13.84
CA ALA A 10 -18.48 33.91 13.56
C ALA A 10 -18.02 33.02 12.38
N LEU A 11 -16.89 33.33 11.73
CA LEU A 11 -16.50 32.63 10.48
C LEU A 11 -15.31 31.66 10.62
N THR A 12 -14.75 31.45 11.82
CA THR A 12 -13.50 30.67 12.00
C THR A 12 -13.68 29.23 12.47
N VAL A 13 -14.90 28.76 12.74
CA VAL A 13 -15.14 27.41 13.32
C VAL A 13 -15.44 26.33 12.25
N ALA A 14 -15.62 26.70 10.98
CA ALA A 14 -16.09 25.76 9.95
C ALA A 14 -14.98 24.90 9.28
N THR A 15 -13.70 25.08 9.61
CA THR A 15 -12.59 24.37 8.92
C THR A 15 -12.06 23.12 9.64
N LEU A 16 -12.56 22.80 10.84
CA LEU A 16 -12.08 21.64 11.62
C LEU A 16 -12.80 20.31 11.32
N GLY A 17 -13.83 20.32 10.48
CA GLY A 17 -14.72 19.16 10.33
C GLY A 17 -14.27 18.05 9.39
N TRP A 18 -13.17 18.21 8.63
CA TRP A 18 -12.86 17.34 7.48
C TRP A 18 -11.50 16.65 7.59
N LEU A 19 -11.09 16.26 8.79
CA LEU A 19 -9.94 15.37 8.99
C LEU A 19 -10.40 13.93 8.74
N THR A 20 -10.52 13.54 7.47
CA THR A 20 -10.60 12.11 7.12
C THR A 20 -9.29 11.45 7.54
N PRO A 21 -9.30 10.40 8.38
CA PRO A 21 -8.08 9.69 8.73
C PRO A 21 -7.46 9.15 7.44
N ALA A 22 -6.19 9.44 7.20
CA ALA A 22 -5.46 8.82 6.11
C ALA A 22 -5.32 7.33 6.44
N GLN A 23 -5.99 6.46 5.69
CA GLN A 23 -5.77 5.02 5.80
C GLN A 23 -4.41 4.69 5.20
N ALA A 24 -3.49 4.23 6.04
CA ALA A 24 -2.23 3.70 5.57
C ALA A 24 -2.47 2.32 4.94
N GLN A 25 -1.86 2.11 3.78
CA GLN A 25 -1.86 0.79 3.14
C GLN A 25 -0.94 -0.16 3.89
N ASP A 26 -1.36 -1.42 3.98
CA ASP A 26 -0.54 -2.46 4.58
C ASP A 26 0.57 -2.82 3.59
N LYS A 27 1.82 -2.61 4.03
CA LYS A 27 3.00 -2.87 3.22
C LYS A 27 3.36 -4.34 3.31
N VAL A 28 3.40 -5.00 2.16
CA VAL A 28 3.79 -6.40 2.07
C VAL A 28 4.73 -6.63 0.90
N THR A 29 5.52 -7.68 1.01
CA THR A 29 6.49 -8.10 0.01
C THR A 29 6.07 -9.43 -0.60
N LEU A 30 6.15 -9.51 -1.92
CA LEU A 30 5.93 -10.73 -2.67
C LEU A 30 7.22 -11.06 -3.42
N ARG A 31 7.90 -12.13 -3.04
CA ARG A 31 9.11 -12.59 -3.75
C ARG A 31 8.74 -13.68 -4.76
N LEU A 32 9.18 -13.52 -6.00
CA LEU A 32 8.99 -14.53 -7.04
C LEU A 32 9.86 -15.77 -6.76
N ASP A 33 9.59 -16.90 -7.40
CA ASP A 33 10.50 -18.05 -7.38
C ASP A 33 11.69 -17.81 -8.32
N TRP A 34 11.52 -17.06 -9.40
CA TRP A 34 12.61 -16.71 -10.33
C TRP A 34 12.50 -15.25 -10.83
N VAL A 35 13.21 -14.90 -11.89
CA VAL A 35 12.94 -13.64 -12.60
C VAL A 35 11.53 -13.67 -13.22
N PHE A 36 10.95 -12.50 -13.48
CA PHE A 36 9.61 -12.37 -14.02
C PHE A 36 9.42 -13.24 -15.29
N GLY A 37 8.30 -13.95 -15.32
CA GLY A 37 7.89 -14.86 -16.38
C GLY A 37 6.38 -14.85 -16.56
N SER A 38 5.87 -15.57 -17.56
CA SER A 38 4.44 -15.54 -17.92
C SER A 38 3.50 -16.00 -16.79
N GLU A 39 3.98 -16.94 -15.96
CA GLU A 39 3.32 -17.47 -14.77
C GLU A 39 3.11 -16.42 -13.67
N HIS A 40 3.88 -15.32 -13.72
CA HIS A 40 3.79 -14.18 -12.80
C HIS A 40 2.87 -13.06 -13.32
N SER A 41 2.29 -13.20 -14.50
CA SER A 41 1.47 -12.15 -15.13
C SER A 41 0.32 -11.67 -14.26
N GLY A 42 -0.32 -12.57 -13.50
CA GLY A 42 -1.46 -12.22 -12.64
C GLY A 42 -1.13 -11.15 -11.59
N VAL A 43 0.03 -11.28 -10.92
CA VAL A 43 0.45 -10.32 -9.88
C VAL A 43 0.90 -8.99 -10.47
N TRP A 44 1.45 -9.00 -11.68
CA TRP A 44 1.78 -7.77 -12.39
C TRP A 44 0.52 -7.01 -12.82
N VAL A 45 -0.45 -7.72 -13.41
CA VAL A 45 -1.74 -7.14 -13.81
C VAL A 45 -2.48 -6.59 -12.59
N ALA A 46 -2.46 -7.28 -11.45
CA ALA A 46 -3.06 -6.80 -10.21
C ALA A 46 -2.43 -5.49 -9.73
N GLN A 47 -1.10 -5.37 -9.84
CA GLN A 47 -0.38 -4.13 -9.52
C GLN A 47 -0.72 -3.00 -10.50
N GLU A 48 -0.68 -3.26 -11.81
CA GLU A 48 -0.96 -2.26 -12.84
C GLU A 48 -2.41 -1.77 -12.81
N LYS A 49 -3.37 -2.67 -12.56
CA LYS A 49 -4.79 -2.32 -12.49
C LYS A 49 -5.22 -1.74 -11.14
N GLY A 50 -4.33 -1.72 -10.14
CA GLY A 50 -4.62 -1.14 -8.83
C GLY A 50 -5.38 -2.05 -7.87
N PHE A 51 -5.56 -3.33 -8.19
CA PHE A 51 -6.32 -4.26 -7.35
C PHE A 51 -5.75 -4.40 -5.93
N PHE A 52 -4.43 -4.33 -5.77
CA PHE A 52 -3.83 -4.28 -4.43
C PHE A 52 -4.22 -3.02 -3.66
N LYS A 53 -4.26 -1.87 -4.33
CA LYS A 53 -4.62 -0.60 -3.70
C LYS A 53 -6.09 -0.58 -3.29
N ASP A 54 -6.97 -1.17 -4.11
CA ASP A 54 -8.39 -1.32 -3.81
C ASP A 54 -8.62 -2.13 -2.54
N GLU A 55 -7.73 -3.08 -2.25
CA GLU A 55 -7.71 -3.89 -1.02
C GLU A 55 -6.82 -3.29 0.10
N ASN A 56 -6.44 -2.01 -0.01
CA ASN A 56 -5.57 -1.31 0.95
C ASN A 56 -4.18 -1.93 1.14
N LEU A 57 -3.62 -2.56 0.10
CA LEU A 57 -2.29 -3.18 0.10
C LEU A 57 -1.28 -2.37 -0.73
N ASP A 58 -0.08 -2.19 -0.18
CA ASP A 58 1.12 -1.70 -0.87
C ASP A 58 2.08 -2.88 -1.07
N VAL A 59 1.91 -3.57 -2.21
CA VAL A 59 2.66 -4.79 -2.53
C VAL A 59 3.95 -4.46 -3.27
N ARG A 60 5.09 -4.79 -2.68
CA ARG A 60 6.39 -4.73 -3.35
C ARG A 60 6.76 -6.09 -3.92
N ILE A 61 6.78 -6.20 -5.24
CA ILE A 61 7.17 -7.43 -5.94
C ILE A 61 8.69 -7.48 -6.12
N LEU A 62 9.31 -8.58 -5.71
CA LEU A 62 10.76 -8.81 -5.73
C LEU A 62 11.11 -9.97 -6.65
N PRO A 63 12.20 -9.88 -7.44
CA PRO A 63 12.68 -11.02 -8.21
C PRO A 63 13.13 -12.17 -7.30
N GLY A 64 13.02 -13.40 -7.81
CA GLY A 64 13.45 -14.63 -7.15
C GLY A 64 14.82 -15.14 -7.59
N GLU A 65 15.36 -16.07 -6.80
CA GLU A 65 16.62 -16.80 -7.06
C GLU A 65 16.44 -18.33 -6.95
N GLY A 66 15.19 -18.79 -6.94
CA GLY A 66 14.76 -20.18 -6.83
C GLY A 66 13.73 -20.36 -5.70
N SER A 67 12.78 -21.28 -5.90
CA SER A 67 11.74 -21.62 -4.91
C SER A 67 12.30 -21.94 -3.52
N SER A 68 13.42 -22.66 -3.44
CA SER A 68 14.06 -23.00 -2.16
C SER A 68 14.51 -21.77 -1.37
N VAL A 69 15.06 -20.75 -2.06
CA VAL A 69 15.48 -19.50 -1.42
C VAL A 69 14.23 -18.71 -0.98
N THR A 70 13.24 -18.60 -1.86
CA THR A 70 12.00 -17.86 -1.57
C THR A 70 11.23 -18.47 -0.40
N VAL A 71 11.04 -19.79 -0.37
CA VAL A 71 10.38 -20.49 0.76
C VAL A 71 11.14 -20.29 2.06
N LYS A 72 12.48 -20.34 2.04
CA LYS A 72 13.30 -20.09 3.22
C LYS A 72 13.07 -18.67 3.76
N LEU A 73 13.07 -17.66 2.89
CA LEU A 73 12.90 -16.25 3.29
C LEU A 73 11.50 -15.96 3.84
N VAL A 74 10.47 -16.61 3.31
CA VAL A 74 9.12 -16.57 3.91
C VAL A 74 9.16 -17.19 5.31
N GLY A 75 9.81 -18.36 5.46
CA GLY A 75 9.92 -19.04 6.75
C GLY A 75 10.71 -18.27 7.82
N THR A 76 11.61 -17.37 7.42
CA THR A 76 12.36 -16.49 8.33
C THR A 76 11.68 -15.14 8.57
N ASN A 77 10.55 -14.86 7.91
CA ASN A 77 9.86 -13.56 7.89
C ASN A 77 10.70 -12.42 7.28
N ASP A 78 11.64 -12.73 6.40
CA ASP A 78 12.39 -11.73 5.62
C ASP A 78 11.56 -11.18 4.44
N VAL A 79 10.57 -11.96 3.98
CA VAL A 79 9.53 -11.56 3.02
C VAL A 79 8.18 -12.11 3.47
N ASP A 80 7.08 -11.45 3.08
CA ASP A 80 5.74 -11.78 3.56
C ASP A 80 5.10 -12.93 2.75
N PHE A 81 5.26 -12.89 1.43
CA PHE A 81 4.71 -13.88 0.49
C PHE A 81 5.74 -14.33 -0.54
N GLY A 82 5.54 -15.53 -1.08
CA GLY A 82 6.45 -16.14 -2.05
C GLY A 82 5.75 -16.97 -3.13
N TYR A 83 6.23 -16.90 -4.36
CA TYR A 83 6.00 -17.94 -5.37
C TYR A 83 6.94 -19.12 -5.11
N ALA A 84 6.43 -20.34 -5.27
CA ALA A 84 7.22 -21.56 -5.19
C ALA A 84 6.65 -22.58 -6.17
N THR A 85 7.46 -22.95 -7.15
CA THR A 85 7.22 -24.10 -8.04
C THR A 85 7.79 -25.37 -7.40
N ALA A 86 7.07 -26.49 -7.59
CA ALA A 86 7.39 -27.81 -7.03
C ALA A 86 8.39 -28.58 -7.90
#